data_AF-A0A7S2VT98-F1
#
_entry.id   AF-A0A7S2VT98-F1
#
_cell.length_a   1.000
_cell.length_b   1.000
_cell.length_c   1.000
_cell.angle_alpha   90.00
_cell.angle_beta   90.00
_cell.angle_gamma   90.00
#
_symmetry.space_group_name_H-M   'P 1'
#
loop_
_entity.id
_entity.type
_entity.pdbx_description
1 polymer ?
#
loop_
_entity_poly.entity_id
_entity_poly.type
_entity_poly.pdbx_seq_one_letter_code
_entity_poly.pdbx_strand_id
1 'polypeptide(L)'
;LEYFAARHAKAAADAPPGAGRAPRVRISEKMDGSLGIVFFARGRWRVATKGSFSSPQARWAQAWLSARVDFGRLVRGTTYLAEIIYPENRIVIPYDFSGLVWLAAIAADGREYPLERLQEELRAACPPPAEPAAGAGDSHRPGATDHVTFAAQHEFPSLQDAEEAAAELPWTSEGFVVFFEDCGYRAKIKGKEYCKVHRVATDANPLRVWEGIAKDEVAVLEEALCEEIAEDFFVWKARVWTTLEALVGVLEAWHWVLGHDARL
;
A
#
# COMPACT_ATOMS: atom_id res chain seq x y z
N LEU A 1 -14.82 -12.52 -0.53
CA LEU A 1 -15.62 -12.20 -1.74
C LEU A 1 -17.13 -12.27 -1.45
N GLU A 2 -17.65 -13.33 -0.83
CA GLU A 2 -19.07 -13.42 -0.42
C GLU A 2 -19.53 -12.32 0.56
N TYR A 3 -18.67 -11.92 1.50
CA TYR A 3 -18.92 -10.78 2.39
C TYR A 3 -19.09 -9.44 1.64
N PHE A 4 -18.43 -9.29 0.49
CA PHE A 4 -18.47 -8.08 -0.33
C PHE A 4 -19.69 -8.07 -1.26
N ALA A 5 -20.09 -9.23 -1.79
CA ALA A 5 -21.35 -9.39 -2.51
C ALA A 5 -22.57 -9.05 -1.63
N ALA A 6 -22.56 -9.47 -0.35
CA ALA A 6 -23.63 -9.17 0.60
C ALA A 6 -23.73 -7.67 0.95
N ARG A 7 -22.60 -6.96 1.01
CA ARG A 7 -22.59 -5.51 1.29
C ARG A 7 -22.98 -4.67 0.06
N HIS A 8 -22.61 -5.13 -1.14
CA HIS A 8 -23.12 -4.58 -2.40
C HIS A 8 -24.62 -4.82 -2.55
N ALA A 9 -25.15 -5.98 -2.14
CA ALA A 9 -26.59 -6.23 -2.14
C ALA A 9 -27.36 -5.27 -1.21
N LYS A 10 -26.78 -4.92 -0.06
CA LYS A 10 -27.36 -3.93 0.87
C LYS A 10 -27.31 -2.50 0.30
N ALA A 11 -26.22 -2.11 -0.35
CA ALA A 11 -26.11 -0.80 -1.01
C ALA A 11 -26.99 -0.69 -2.27
N ALA A 12 -27.24 -1.81 -2.97
CA ALA A 12 -28.15 -1.88 -4.11
C ALA A 12 -29.63 -1.85 -3.69
N ALA A 13 -29.96 -2.28 -2.46
CA ALA A 13 -31.33 -2.24 -1.92
C ALA A 13 -31.80 -0.82 -1.56
N ASP A 14 -30.87 0.10 -1.28
CA ASP A 14 -31.16 1.50 -0.94
C ASP A 14 -31.04 2.46 -2.15
N ALA A 15 -30.77 1.94 -3.35
CA ALA A 15 -30.67 2.74 -4.57
C ALA A 15 -32.07 3.06 -5.16
N PRO A 16 -32.33 4.30 -5.61
CA PRO A 16 -33.59 4.63 -6.26
C PRO A 16 -33.83 3.75 -7.50
N PRO A 17 -35.09 3.48 -7.89
CA PRO A 17 -35.40 2.51 -8.94
C PRO A 17 -34.89 3.01 -10.30
N GLY A 18 -33.80 2.40 -10.78
CA GLY A 18 -33.27 2.54 -12.14
C GLY A 18 -31.76 2.78 -12.21
N ALA A 19 -30.97 1.72 -12.46
CA ALA A 19 -29.79 1.72 -13.34
C ALA A 19 -29.05 0.36 -13.32
N GLY A 20 -29.38 -0.54 -14.25
CA GLY A 20 -28.60 -1.75 -14.56
C GLY A 20 -27.32 -1.44 -15.35
N ARG A 21 -26.47 -0.52 -14.86
CA ARG A 21 -25.18 -0.19 -15.49
C ARG A 21 -24.05 -0.82 -14.67
N ALA A 22 -23.10 -1.45 -15.35
CA ALA A 22 -21.87 -1.93 -14.72
C ALA A 22 -21.15 -0.77 -14.01
N PRO A 23 -20.58 -1.01 -12.80
CA PRO A 23 -19.89 0.04 -12.06
C PRO A 23 -18.70 0.56 -12.87
N ARG A 24 -18.45 1.87 -12.79
CA ARG A 24 -17.23 2.43 -13.37
C ARG A 24 -16.03 2.05 -12.52
N VAL A 25 -15.09 1.35 -13.15
CA VAL A 25 -13.87 0.90 -12.52
C VAL A 25 -12.67 1.43 -13.27
N ARG A 26 -11.64 1.79 -12.50
CA ARG A 26 -10.31 2.11 -13.00
C ARG A 26 -9.34 1.12 -12.40
N ILE A 27 -8.54 0.47 -13.23
CA ILE A 27 -7.58 -0.54 -12.80
C ILE A 27 -6.19 0.01 -13.08
N SER A 28 -5.35 0.07 -12.05
CA SER A 28 -3.96 0.49 -12.18
C SER A 28 -3.01 -0.57 -11.66
N GLU A 29 -1.77 -0.55 -12.10
CA GLU A 29 -0.71 -1.36 -11.47
C GLU A 29 -0.62 -1.03 -9.98
N LYS A 30 -0.43 -2.08 -9.19
CA LYS A 30 -0.05 -1.95 -7.79
C LYS A 30 1.47 -1.86 -7.72
N MET A 31 1.95 -0.70 -7.30
CA MET A 31 3.36 -0.48 -7.01
C MET A 31 3.72 -1.03 -5.62
N ASP A 32 4.96 -1.51 -5.48
CA ASP A 32 5.50 -2.16 -4.27
C ASP A 32 6.53 -1.26 -3.58
N GLY A 33 6.08 -0.24 -2.86
CA GLY A 33 6.95 0.74 -2.21
C GLY A 33 6.43 1.17 -0.85
N SER A 34 6.42 2.47 -0.59
CA SER A 34 5.77 3.02 0.59
C SER A 34 4.83 4.15 0.23
N LEU A 35 3.62 4.14 0.79
CA LEU A 35 2.65 5.20 0.57
C LEU A 35 3.19 6.54 1.09
N GLY A 36 3.36 7.50 0.19
CA GLY A 36 3.60 8.91 0.47
C GLY A 36 2.30 9.71 0.45
N ILE A 37 2.06 10.43 1.54
CA ILE A 37 0.91 11.31 1.75
C ILE A 37 1.42 12.75 1.73
N VAL A 38 1.13 13.47 0.66
CA VAL A 38 1.59 14.85 0.43
C VAL A 38 0.46 15.83 0.74
N PHE A 39 0.70 16.76 1.65
CA PHE A 39 -0.33 17.69 2.14
C PHE A 39 0.26 19.05 2.54
N PHE A 40 -0.57 20.08 2.54
CA PHE A 40 -0.17 21.42 2.97
C PHE A 40 -0.49 21.63 4.46
N ALA A 41 0.54 21.88 5.28
CA ALA A 41 0.35 22.15 6.70
C ALA A 41 1.42 23.07 7.29
N ARG A 42 0.99 24.00 8.15
CA ARG A 42 1.84 25.02 8.78
C ARG A 42 2.62 25.85 7.75
N GLY A 43 1.93 26.29 6.71
CA GLY A 43 2.49 27.19 5.69
C GLY A 43 3.42 26.53 4.65
N ARG A 44 3.60 25.21 4.68
CA ARG A 44 4.44 24.49 3.71
C ARG A 44 3.86 23.14 3.32
N TRP A 45 4.25 22.65 2.15
CA TRP A 45 4.01 21.28 1.73
C TRP A 45 4.86 20.30 2.54
N ARG A 46 4.26 19.16 2.88
CA ARG A 46 4.84 18.11 3.71
C ARG A 46 4.53 16.74 3.14
N VAL A 47 5.39 15.78 3.46
CA VAL A 47 5.14 14.34 3.20
C VAL A 47 5.13 13.57 4.50
N ALA A 48 4.22 12.62 4.61
CA ALA A 48 4.18 11.58 5.63
C ALA A 48 4.04 10.21 4.98
N THR A 49 4.39 9.14 5.69
CA THR A 49 3.96 7.77 5.37
C THR A 49 2.72 7.41 6.19
N LYS A 50 2.19 6.19 6.06
CA LYS A 50 0.91 5.78 6.69
C LYS A 50 0.90 6.01 8.20
N GLY A 51 2.04 5.82 8.87
CA GLY A 51 2.17 5.93 10.33
C GLY A 51 3.14 6.99 10.84
N SER A 52 3.87 7.70 9.97
CA SER A 52 4.99 8.55 10.41
C SER A 52 5.17 9.82 9.60
N PHE A 53 5.43 10.93 10.29
CA PHE A 53 5.79 12.22 9.68
C PHE A 53 7.29 12.38 9.42
N SER A 54 8.12 11.43 9.88
CA SER A 54 9.59 11.55 9.89
C SER A 54 10.32 10.28 9.49
N SER A 55 9.63 9.30 8.91
CA SER A 55 10.24 8.08 8.38
C SER A 55 11.33 8.42 7.35
N PRO A 56 12.34 7.54 7.17
CA PRO A 56 13.33 7.69 6.09
C PRO A 56 12.67 7.94 4.72
N GLN A 57 11.59 7.24 4.42
CA GLN A 57 10.79 7.37 3.19
C GLN A 57 10.15 8.75 3.08
N ALA A 58 9.51 9.24 4.15
CA ALA A 58 8.91 10.57 4.16
C ALA A 58 9.97 11.67 3.95
N ARG A 59 11.16 11.53 4.56
CA ARG A 59 12.28 12.47 4.36
C ARG A 59 12.82 12.41 2.94
N TRP A 60 12.98 11.21 2.39
CA TRP A 60 13.41 11.00 1.01
C TRP A 60 12.43 11.66 0.03
N ALA A 61 11.14 11.37 0.17
CA ALA A 61 10.09 11.92 -0.67
C ALA A 61 9.97 13.45 -0.55
N GLN A 62 10.12 13.99 0.66
CA GLN A 62 10.16 15.44 0.88
C GLN A 62 11.32 16.09 0.11
N ALA A 63 12.52 15.49 0.13
CA ALA A 63 13.67 15.99 -0.60
C ALA A 63 13.44 15.90 -2.11
N TRP A 64 12.90 14.78 -2.59
CA TRP A 64 12.57 14.57 -4.00
C TRP A 64 11.59 15.63 -4.51
N LEU A 65 10.48 15.86 -3.80
CA LEU A 65 9.47 16.87 -4.16
C LEU A 65 10.06 18.28 -4.17
N SER A 66 10.81 18.65 -3.14
CA SER A 66 11.34 20.01 -2.99
C SER A 66 12.33 20.37 -4.11
N ALA A 67 12.97 19.36 -4.71
CA ALA A 67 13.90 19.56 -5.82
C ALA A 67 13.22 19.59 -7.19
N ARG A 68 12.02 19.04 -7.34
CA ARG A 68 11.43 18.71 -8.66
C ARG A 68 10.03 19.25 -8.90
N VAL A 69 9.26 19.53 -7.85
CA VAL A 69 7.86 19.94 -7.94
C VAL A 69 7.71 21.41 -7.62
N ASP A 70 7.13 22.17 -8.54
CA ASP A 70 6.64 23.52 -8.32
C ASP A 70 5.40 23.48 -7.42
N PHE A 71 5.64 23.63 -6.13
CA PHE A 71 4.61 23.68 -5.09
C PHE A 71 3.59 24.81 -5.27
N GLY A 72 3.87 25.84 -6.08
CA GLY A 72 2.91 26.89 -6.41
C GLY A 72 1.76 26.40 -7.28
N ARG A 73 1.93 25.24 -7.94
CA ARG A 73 0.93 24.62 -8.83
C ARG A 73 0.06 23.58 -8.14
N LEU A 74 0.45 23.14 -6.95
CA LEU A 74 -0.37 22.24 -6.14
C LEU A 74 -1.49 23.01 -5.44
N VAL A 75 -2.64 22.37 -5.28
CA VAL A 75 -3.86 22.95 -4.71
C VAL A 75 -3.90 22.73 -3.20
N ARG A 76 -3.89 23.81 -2.42
CA ARG A 76 -4.03 23.72 -0.96
C ARG A 76 -5.39 23.14 -0.58
N GLY A 77 -5.41 22.31 0.46
CA GLY A 77 -6.60 21.55 0.86
C GLY A 77 -6.72 20.20 0.15
N THR A 78 -5.88 19.93 -0.85
CA THR A 78 -5.78 18.64 -1.51
C THR A 78 -4.68 17.79 -0.88
N THR A 79 -4.96 16.52 -0.68
CA THR A 79 -3.98 15.50 -0.25
C THR A 79 -3.62 14.64 -1.44
N TYR A 80 -2.35 14.63 -1.84
CA TYR A 80 -1.86 13.82 -2.95
C TYR A 80 -1.24 12.54 -2.42
N LEU A 81 -1.51 11.44 -3.10
CA LEU A 81 -1.04 10.11 -2.75
C LEU A 81 -0.08 9.63 -3.84
N ALA A 82 1.08 9.16 -3.44
CA ALA A 82 2.08 8.59 -4.33
C ALA A 82 2.72 7.36 -3.70
N GLU A 83 3.18 6.42 -4.50
CA GLU A 83 4.09 5.38 -4.05
C GLU A 83 5.53 5.89 -4.09
N ILE A 84 6.23 5.80 -2.96
CA ILE A 84 7.64 6.17 -2.82
C ILE A 84 8.49 4.96 -3.17
N ILE A 85 9.27 5.08 -4.24
CA ILE A 85 10.12 4.00 -4.76
C ILE A 85 11.57 4.48 -4.81
N TYR A 86 12.48 3.72 -4.22
CA TYR A 86 13.93 3.87 -4.38
C TYR A 86 14.64 2.55 -3.97
N PRO A 87 15.83 2.24 -4.49
CA PRO A 87 16.51 0.96 -4.29
C PRO A 87 16.67 0.53 -2.82
N GLU A 88 16.93 1.47 -1.91
CA GLU A 88 17.05 1.19 -0.47
C GLU A 88 15.70 0.95 0.22
N ASN A 89 14.57 1.30 -0.42
CA ASN A 89 13.20 1.05 0.06
C ASN A 89 12.59 -0.21 -0.56
N ARG A 90 13.37 -1.28 -0.66
CA ARG A 90 12.91 -2.51 -1.28
C ARG A 90 12.01 -3.30 -0.33
N ILE A 91 10.77 -3.51 -0.72
CA ILE A 91 9.86 -4.46 -0.07
C ILE A 91 10.06 -5.85 -0.69
N VAL A 92 9.67 -6.05 -1.94
CA VAL A 92 9.91 -7.29 -2.71
C VAL A 92 10.59 -6.98 -4.04
N ILE A 93 10.00 -6.07 -4.80
CA ILE A 93 10.34 -5.76 -6.19
C ILE A 93 11.60 -4.86 -6.22
N PRO A 94 12.68 -5.29 -6.89
CA PRO A 94 13.89 -4.48 -7.04
C PRO A 94 13.72 -3.52 -8.22
N TYR A 95 13.08 -2.37 -7.97
CA TYR A 95 13.01 -1.31 -8.97
C TYR A 95 14.42 -0.76 -9.28
N ASP A 96 14.68 -0.51 -10.55
CA ASP A 96 15.92 0.11 -11.04
C ASP A 96 15.86 1.64 -11.08
N PHE A 97 14.76 2.22 -10.62
CA PHE A 97 14.52 3.65 -10.56
C PHE A 97 14.22 4.13 -9.15
N SER A 98 14.33 5.45 -8.96
CA SER A 98 13.83 6.15 -7.78
C SER A 98 12.90 7.28 -8.19
N GLY A 99 11.77 7.41 -7.49
CA GLY A 99 10.78 8.43 -7.79
C GLY A 99 9.51 8.31 -6.96
N LEU A 100 8.57 9.20 -7.27
CA LEU A 100 7.19 9.15 -6.77
C LEU A 100 6.27 8.71 -7.90
N VAL A 101 5.55 7.62 -7.70
CA VAL A 101 4.52 7.15 -8.61
C VAL A 101 3.17 7.62 -8.12
N TRP A 102 2.61 8.63 -8.76
CA TRP A 102 1.37 9.28 -8.30
C TRP A 102 0.15 8.38 -8.52
N LEU A 103 -0.68 8.29 -7.49
CA LEU A 103 -1.80 7.34 -7.39
C LEU A 103 -3.16 8.05 -7.42
N ALA A 104 -3.30 9.11 -6.62
CA ALA A 104 -4.58 9.79 -6.41
C ALA A 104 -4.37 11.19 -5.82
N ALA A 105 -5.41 12.03 -5.89
CA ALA A 105 -5.52 13.25 -5.11
C ALA A 105 -6.92 13.36 -4.51
N ILE A 106 -6.99 13.63 -3.21
CA ILE A 106 -8.23 13.77 -2.46
C ILE A 106 -8.44 15.25 -2.17
N ALA A 107 -9.53 15.80 -2.70
CA ALA A 107 -9.92 17.19 -2.51
C ALA A 107 -10.35 17.47 -1.06
N ALA A 108 -10.48 18.75 -0.72
CA ALA A 108 -10.92 19.18 0.61
C ALA A 108 -12.32 18.67 1.01
N ASP A 109 -13.18 18.33 0.03
CA ASP A 109 -14.51 17.76 0.27
C ASP A 109 -14.49 16.22 0.40
N GLY A 110 -13.32 15.60 0.38
CA GLY A 110 -13.12 14.16 0.50
C GLY A 110 -13.30 13.38 -0.80
N ARG A 111 -13.62 14.04 -1.92
CA ARG A 111 -13.72 13.37 -3.23
C ARG A 111 -12.36 13.25 -3.89
N GLU A 112 -12.14 12.12 -4.54
CA GLU A 112 -10.96 11.92 -5.36
C GLU A 112 -11.07 12.68 -6.69
N TYR A 113 -9.95 13.21 -7.17
CA TYR A 113 -9.86 13.80 -8.50
C TYR A 113 -10.06 12.73 -9.58
N PRO A 114 -10.69 13.08 -10.72
CA PRO A 114 -10.52 12.32 -11.95
C PRO A 114 -9.03 12.19 -12.29
N LEU A 115 -8.63 11.04 -12.82
CA LEU A 115 -7.20 10.76 -13.10
C LEU A 115 -6.61 11.80 -14.06
N GLU A 116 -7.37 12.23 -15.06
CA GLU A 116 -6.94 13.19 -16.07
C GLU A 116 -6.60 14.54 -15.42
N ARG A 117 -7.41 14.98 -14.47
CA ARG A 117 -7.16 16.21 -13.69
C ARG A 117 -5.88 16.08 -12.88
N LEU A 118 -5.70 14.95 -12.18
CA LEU A 118 -4.49 14.68 -11.43
C LEU A 118 -3.25 14.72 -12.34
N GLN A 119 -3.35 14.10 -13.52
CA GLN A 119 -2.27 14.05 -14.49
C GLN A 119 -1.90 15.42 -15.04
N GLU A 120 -2.89 16.21 -15.44
CA GLU A 120 -2.70 17.57 -15.93
C GLU A 120 -2.00 18.45 -14.89
N GLU A 121 -2.53 18.45 -13.66
CA GLU A 121 -2.00 19.28 -12.58
C GLU A 121 -0.55 18.92 -12.23
N LEU A 122 -0.25 17.63 -12.08
CA LEU A 122 1.10 17.18 -11.73
C LEU A 122 2.09 17.36 -12.87
N ARG A 123 1.71 17.09 -14.12
CA ARG A 123 2.58 17.38 -15.30
C ARG A 123 2.91 18.86 -15.40
N ALA A 124 1.97 19.74 -15.04
CA ALA A 124 2.23 21.17 -14.97
C ALA A 124 3.17 21.52 -13.80
N ALA A 125 3.04 20.83 -12.65
CA ALA A 125 3.85 21.06 -11.46
C ALA A 125 5.30 20.54 -11.57
N CYS A 126 5.54 19.49 -12.37
CA CYS A 126 6.85 18.92 -12.60
C CYS A 126 6.94 18.48 -14.07
N PRO A 127 7.23 19.44 -14.97
CA PRO A 127 7.32 19.15 -16.40
C PRO A 127 8.47 18.17 -16.66
N PRO A 128 8.33 17.28 -17.65
CA PRO A 128 9.43 16.40 -18.02
C PRO A 128 10.64 17.22 -18.47
N PRO A 129 11.88 16.72 -18.27
CA PRO A 129 13.05 17.35 -18.87
C PRO A 129 12.85 17.46 -20.38
N ALA A 130 13.34 18.56 -20.97
CA ALA A 130 13.31 18.73 -22.43
C ALA A 130 14.03 17.54 -23.08
N GLU A 131 13.40 16.90 -24.08
CA GLU A 131 13.98 15.73 -24.75
C GLU A 131 15.42 16.03 -25.22
N PRO A 132 16.37 15.09 -25.04
CA PRO A 132 17.66 15.23 -25.68
C PRO A 132 17.46 15.13 -27.20
N ALA A 133 18.13 16.02 -27.95
CA ALA A 133 18.07 16.05 -29.41
C ALA A 133 18.31 14.65 -30.01
N ALA A 134 17.43 14.23 -30.92
CA ALA A 134 17.48 12.94 -31.60
C ALA A 134 18.90 12.64 -32.13
N GLY A 135 19.57 11.61 -31.59
CA GLY A 135 20.90 11.20 -32.05
C GLY A 135 21.83 10.56 -31.02
N ALA A 136 21.50 10.54 -29.73
CA ALA A 136 22.23 9.75 -28.75
C ALA A 136 21.64 8.32 -28.70
N GLY A 137 22.45 7.32 -29.04
CA GLY A 137 22.07 5.91 -28.96
C GLY A 137 21.52 5.57 -27.57
N ASP A 138 20.27 5.11 -27.54
CA ASP A 138 19.51 4.98 -26.31
C ASP A 138 19.96 3.76 -25.50
N SER A 139 20.80 4.05 -24.51
CA SER A 139 21.01 3.22 -23.33
C SER A 139 20.58 3.96 -22.08
N HIS A 140 19.67 4.94 -22.22
CA HIS A 140 19.11 5.67 -21.10
C HIS A 140 18.01 4.80 -20.47
N ARG A 141 18.43 3.82 -19.68
CA ARG A 141 17.53 3.14 -18.73
C ARG A 141 16.83 4.22 -17.89
N PRO A 142 15.50 4.23 -17.79
CA PRO A 142 14.77 5.16 -16.93
C PRO A 142 14.99 4.76 -15.46
N GLY A 143 16.18 5.05 -14.94
CA GLY A 143 16.66 4.73 -13.59
C GLY A 143 16.92 5.99 -12.77
N ALA A 144 15.99 6.94 -12.81
CA ALA A 144 15.82 8.10 -11.94
C ALA A 144 14.70 8.91 -12.60
N THR A 145 13.47 8.88 -12.08
CA THR A 145 12.41 9.64 -12.74
C THR A 145 12.56 11.10 -12.33
N ASP A 146 13.28 11.90 -13.13
CA ASP A 146 13.35 13.37 -12.99
C ASP A 146 12.03 14.06 -13.41
N HIS A 147 10.96 13.29 -13.52
CA HIS A 147 9.66 13.70 -14.00
C HIS A 147 8.54 12.94 -13.27
N VAL A 148 7.31 13.43 -13.41
CA VAL A 148 6.12 12.82 -12.82
C VAL A 148 5.82 11.47 -13.48
N THR A 149 5.69 10.43 -12.66
CA THR A 149 5.28 9.09 -13.09
C THR A 149 3.92 8.74 -12.50
N PHE A 150 3.11 7.99 -13.24
CA PHE A 150 1.82 7.46 -12.79
C PHE A 150 1.83 5.94 -12.89
N ALA A 151 1.08 5.27 -12.01
CA ALA A 151 0.87 3.83 -12.16
C ALA A 151 0.21 3.56 -13.52
N ALA A 152 0.70 2.55 -14.26
CA ALA A 152 0.10 2.22 -15.55
C ALA A 152 -1.36 1.81 -15.36
N GLN A 153 -2.22 2.26 -16.28
CA GLN A 153 -3.65 1.94 -16.27
C GLN A 153 -3.89 0.73 -17.17
N HIS A 154 -4.83 -0.12 -16.77
CA HIS A 154 -5.18 -1.36 -17.45
C HIS A 154 -6.69 -1.41 -17.71
N GLU A 155 -7.06 -1.94 -18.87
CA GLU A 155 -8.44 -2.23 -19.22
C GLU A 155 -8.63 -3.73 -19.28
N PHE A 156 -9.61 -4.23 -18.53
CA PHE A 156 -10.00 -5.63 -18.54
C PHE A 156 -11.50 -5.74 -18.86
N PRO A 157 -11.92 -6.74 -19.67
CA PRO A 157 -13.34 -6.94 -19.95
C PRO A 157 -14.17 -7.20 -18.68
N SER A 158 -13.56 -7.85 -17.67
CA SER A 158 -14.17 -8.12 -16.38
C SER A 158 -13.14 -8.13 -15.25
N LEU A 159 -13.63 -8.13 -13.99
CA LEU A 159 -12.75 -8.32 -12.83
C LEU A 159 -12.15 -9.72 -12.79
N GLN A 160 -12.82 -10.72 -13.37
CA GLN A 160 -12.28 -12.07 -13.48
C GLN A 160 -11.06 -12.09 -14.40
N ASP A 161 -11.11 -11.39 -15.53
CA ASP A 161 -9.94 -11.27 -16.42
C ASP A 161 -8.77 -10.58 -15.72
N ALA A 162 -9.03 -9.59 -14.88
CA ALA A 162 -8.00 -8.93 -14.07
C ALA A 162 -7.38 -9.89 -13.03
N GLU A 163 -8.19 -10.76 -12.42
CA GLU A 163 -7.71 -11.81 -11.50
C GLU A 163 -6.89 -12.88 -12.21
N GLU A 164 -7.33 -13.33 -13.38
CA GLU A 164 -6.63 -14.30 -14.23
C GLU A 164 -5.30 -13.72 -14.71
N ALA A 165 -5.29 -12.46 -15.19
CA ALA A 165 -4.08 -11.76 -15.56
C ALA A 165 -3.11 -11.61 -14.37
N ALA A 166 -3.62 -11.25 -13.18
CA ALA A 166 -2.79 -11.14 -11.99
C ALA A 166 -2.18 -12.48 -11.57
N ALA A 167 -2.88 -13.60 -11.78
CA ALA A 167 -2.39 -14.93 -11.43
C ALA A 167 -1.15 -15.36 -12.24
N GLU A 168 -1.01 -14.85 -13.47
CA GLU A 168 0.11 -15.13 -14.39
C GLU A 168 1.26 -14.11 -14.27
N LEU A 169 1.13 -13.08 -13.43
CA LEU A 169 2.18 -12.09 -13.25
C LEU A 169 3.43 -12.70 -12.59
N PRO A 170 4.64 -12.31 -13.05
CA PRO A 170 5.88 -12.67 -12.36
C PRO A 170 5.94 -12.00 -10.99
N TRP A 171 6.80 -12.51 -10.09
CA TRP A 171 7.00 -11.92 -8.76
C TRP A 171 7.48 -10.45 -8.79
N THR A 172 8.02 -10.00 -9.92
CA THR A 172 8.43 -8.61 -10.17
C THR A 172 7.27 -7.67 -10.49
N SER A 173 6.03 -8.14 -10.42
CA SER A 173 4.82 -7.33 -10.48
C SER A 173 3.86 -7.78 -9.38
N GLU A 174 3.43 -6.85 -8.52
CA GLU A 174 2.59 -7.19 -7.38
C GLU A 174 1.16 -7.53 -7.81
N GLY A 175 0.64 -6.83 -8.81
CA GLY A 175 -0.74 -6.97 -9.28
C GLY A 175 -1.40 -5.64 -9.56
N PHE A 176 -2.67 -5.51 -9.20
CA PHE A 176 -3.51 -4.38 -9.58
C PHE A 176 -4.24 -3.77 -8.38
N VAL A 177 -4.57 -2.48 -8.50
CA VAL A 177 -5.55 -1.78 -7.66
C VAL A 177 -6.77 -1.47 -8.53
N VAL A 178 -7.94 -1.92 -8.06
CA VAL A 178 -9.23 -1.61 -8.68
C VAL A 178 -9.87 -0.48 -7.88
N PHE A 179 -10.17 0.64 -8.52
CA PHE A 179 -10.89 1.77 -7.96
C PHE A 179 -12.31 1.81 -8.53
N PHE A 180 -13.31 1.75 -7.65
CA PHE A 180 -14.73 1.87 -8.00
C PHE A 180 -15.14 3.33 -7.88
N GLU A 181 -15.17 4.03 -9.00
CA GLU A 181 -15.33 5.49 -9.05
C GLU A 181 -16.66 5.97 -8.47
N ASP A 182 -17.71 5.15 -8.63
CA ASP A 182 -19.06 5.50 -8.21
C ASP A 182 -19.22 5.57 -6.68
N CYS A 183 -18.39 4.85 -5.91
CA CYS A 183 -18.47 4.78 -4.45
C CYS A 183 -17.15 5.08 -3.72
N GLY A 184 -16.07 5.35 -4.45
CA GLY A 184 -14.75 5.63 -3.88
C GLY A 184 -14.02 4.42 -3.28
N TYR A 185 -14.55 3.21 -3.47
CA TYR A 185 -13.98 1.99 -2.90
C TYR A 185 -12.75 1.50 -3.69
N ARG A 186 -11.82 0.84 -3.01
CA ARG A 186 -10.66 0.19 -3.64
C ARG A 186 -10.53 -1.28 -3.25
N ALA A 187 -10.15 -2.11 -4.21
CA ALA A 187 -9.73 -3.48 -3.99
C ALA A 187 -8.31 -3.69 -4.54
N LYS A 188 -7.57 -4.64 -3.96
CA LYS A 188 -6.24 -5.05 -4.42
C LYS A 188 -6.36 -6.46 -4.98
N ILE A 189 -5.82 -6.70 -6.16
CA ILE A 189 -5.66 -8.03 -6.74
C ILE A 189 -4.15 -8.28 -6.77
N LYS A 190 -3.65 -9.27 -6.02
CA LYS A 190 -2.21 -9.57 -5.95
C LYS A 190 -1.88 -10.87 -6.67
N GLY A 191 -0.77 -10.88 -7.40
CA GLY A 191 -0.27 -12.05 -8.09
C GLY A 191 0.26 -13.13 -7.15
N LYS A 192 0.13 -14.38 -7.57
CA LYS A 192 0.49 -15.56 -6.74
C LYS A 192 1.99 -15.61 -6.49
N GLU A 193 2.80 -15.35 -7.51
CA GLU A 193 4.27 -15.38 -7.39
C GLU A 193 4.80 -14.26 -6.51
N TYR A 194 4.27 -13.04 -6.63
CA TYR A 194 4.60 -11.94 -5.71
C TYR A 194 4.26 -12.33 -4.27
N CYS A 195 3.06 -12.85 -4.00
CA CYS A 195 2.65 -13.20 -2.64
C CYS A 195 3.55 -14.29 -2.01
N LYS A 196 4.06 -15.23 -2.81
CA LYS A 196 5.04 -16.22 -2.36
C LYS A 196 6.35 -15.56 -1.95
N VAL A 197 6.91 -14.69 -2.80
CA VAL A 197 8.17 -13.99 -2.51
C VAL A 197 8.01 -13.01 -1.35
N HIS A 198 6.93 -12.24 -1.31
CA HIS A 198 6.61 -11.34 -0.20
C HIS A 198 6.63 -12.06 1.14
N ARG A 199 5.98 -13.24 1.24
CA ARG A 199 5.97 -14.05 2.47
C ARG A 199 7.38 -14.47 2.92
N VAL A 200 8.27 -14.74 1.97
CA VAL A 200 9.67 -15.10 2.26
C VAL A 200 10.50 -13.87 2.63
N ALA A 201 10.42 -12.81 1.83
CA ALA A 201 11.22 -11.59 1.97
C ALA A 201 10.94 -10.84 3.27
N THR A 202 9.68 -10.85 3.71
CA THR A 202 9.25 -10.16 4.93
C THR A 202 9.53 -10.95 6.21
N ASP A 203 9.96 -12.22 6.08
CA ASP A 203 10.11 -13.19 7.19
C ASP A 203 8.93 -13.16 8.19
N ALA A 204 7.78 -12.78 7.68
CA ALA A 204 6.58 -12.47 8.42
C ALA A 204 5.84 -13.78 8.63
N ASN A 205 6.17 -14.47 9.72
CA ASN A 205 5.56 -15.75 10.05
C ASN A 205 5.29 -15.88 11.57
N PRO A 206 4.32 -16.73 11.96
CA PRO A 206 3.98 -16.92 13.37
C PRO A 206 5.15 -17.42 14.23
N LEU A 207 6.12 -18.14 13.65
CA LEU A 207 7.27 -18.65 14.39
C LEU A 207 8.20 -17.50 14.82
N ARG A 208 8.45 -16.51 13.97
CA ARG A 208 9.20 -15.30 14.33
C ARG A 208 8.54 -14.49 15.44
N VAL A 209 7.22 -14.38 15.41
CA VAL A 209 6.45 -13.76 16.50
C VAL A 209 6.62 -14.54 17.81
N TRP A 210 6.54 -15.87 17.74
CA TRP A 210 6.76 -16.75 18.89
C TRP A 210 8.18 -16.64 19.45
N GLU A 211 9.20 -16.67 18.59
CA GLU A 211 10.60 -16.50 18.97
C GLU A 211 10.85 -15.15 19.65
N GLY A 212 10.24 -14.08 19.12
CA GLY A 212 10.30 -12.75 19.72
C GLY A 212 9.68 -12.69 21.11
N ILE A 213 8.50 -13.30 21.29
CA ILE A 213 7.86 -13.39 22.61
C ILE A 213 8.71 -14.21 23.58
N ALA A 214 9.23 -15.36 23.14
CA ALA A 214 10.04 -16.24 23.97
C ALA A 214 11.36 -15.61 24.44
N LYS A 215 11.91 -14.67 23.66
CA LYS A 215 13.16 -13.96 23.96
C LYS A 215 12.96 -12.56 24.57
N ASP A 216 11.72 -12.14 24.79
CA ASP A 216 11.38 -10.77 25.22
C ASP A 216 11.87 -9.68 24.26
N GLU A 217 11.94 -10.00 22.96
CA GLU A 217 12.44 -9.12 21.88
C GLU A 217 11.32 -8.52 21.01
N VAL A 218 10.05 -8.68 21.41
CA VAL A 218 8.89 -8.26 20.60
C VAL A 218 8.92 -6.78 20.26
N ALA A 219 9.31 -5.92 21.20
CA ALA A 219 9.40 -4.48 20.97
C ALA A 219 10.45 -4.13 19.90
N VAL A 220 11.57 -4.86 19.88
CA VAL A 220 12.63 -4.68 18.87
C VAL A 220 12.14 -5.13 17.50
N LEU A 221 11.40 -6.25 17.46
CA LEU A 221 10.75 -6.69 16.22
C LEU A 221 9.75 -5.64 15.75
N GLU A 222 8.90 -5.11 16.63
CA GLU A 222 7.89 -4.08 16.30
C GLU A 222 8.52 -2.81 15.73
N GLU A 223 9.64 -2.35 16.27
CA GLU A 223 10.39 -1.20 15.73
C GLU A 223 11.03 -1.49 14.37
N ALA A 224 11.44 -2.74 14.12
CA ALA A 224 12.07 -3.16 12.88
C ALA A 224 11.07 -3.51 11.77
N LEU A 225 9.77 -3.64 12.08
CA LEU A 225 8.74 -3.93 11.09
C LEU A 225 8.60 -2.77 10.10
N CYS A 226 8.63 -3.10 8.80
CA CYS A 226 8.16 -2.15 7.81
C CYS A 226 6.63 -1.99 7.95
N GLU A 227 6.12 -0.81 7.54
CA GLU A 227 4.71 -0.44 7.72
C GLU A 227 3.72 -1.45 7.09
N GLU A 228 4.15 -2.19 6.07
CA GLU A 228 3.31 -3.17 5.37
C GLU A 228 3.10 -4.48 6.16
N ILE A 229 4.07 -4.88 6.98
CA ILE A 229 4.01 -6.13 7.77
C ILE A 229 3.39 -5.87 9.14
N ALA A 230 3.41 -4.63 9.61
CA ALA A 230 2.96 -4.27 10.95
C ALA A 230 1.54 -4.80 11.25
N GLU A 231 0.58 -4.64 10.33
CA GLU A 231 -0.79 -5.14 10.52
C GLU A 231 -0.85 -6.66 10.69
N ASP A 232 -0.20 -7.42 9.80
CA ASP A 232 -0.18 -8.89 9.87
C ASP A 232 0.56 -9.38 11.13
N PHE A 233 1.66 -8.73 11.49
CA PHE A 233 2.40 -9.01 12.71
C PHE A 233 1.54 -8.80 13.95
N PHE A 234 0.78 -7.71 14.04
CA PHE A 234 -0.12 -7.47 15.17
C PHE A 234 -1.26 -8.50 15.24
N VAL A 235 -1.80 -8.92 14.10
CA VAL A 235 -2.80 -10.00 14.04
C VAL A 235 -2.21 -11.32 14.56
N TRP A 236 -1.00 -11.67 14.14
CA TRP A 236 -0.34 -12.88 14.64
C TRP A 236 0.06 -12.77 16.10
N LYS A 237 0.58 -11.62 16.55
CA LYS A 237 0.90 -11.35 17.96
C LYS A 237 -0.34 -11.56 18.82
N ALA A 238 -1.48 -10.99 18.44
CA ALA A 238 -2.73 -11.18 19.15
C ALA A 238 -3.13 -12.66 19.21
N ARG A 239 -3.10 -13.37 18.07
CA ARG A 239 -3.45 -14.80 18.02
C ARG A 239 -2.53 -15.67 18.86
N VAL A 240 -1.22 -15.42 18.79
CA VAL A 240 -0.21 -16.12 19.58
C VAL A 240 -0.41 -15.87 21.06
N TRP A 241 -0.66 -14.61 21.44
CA TRP A 241 -0.90 -14.21 22.82
C TRP A 241 -2.16 -14.85 23.39
N THR A 242 -3.30 -14.79 22.68
CA THR A 242 -4.54 -15.47 23.08
C THR A 242 -4.32 -16.97 23.27
N THR A 243 -3.51 -17.60 22.41
CA THR A 243 -3.21 -19.04 22.52
C THR A 243 -2.34 -19.33 23.75
N LEU A 244 -1.33 -18.49 24.01
CA LEU A 244 -0.46 -18.62 25.17
C LEU A 244 -1.26 -18.45 26.48
N GLU A 245 -2.09 -17.42 26.59
CA GLU A 245 -2.96 -17.19 27.77
C GLU A 245 -3.89 -18.38 28.03
N ALA A 246 -4.49 -18.93 26.97
CA ALA A 246 -5.33 -20.12 27.08
C ALA A 246 -4.55 -21.34 27.60
N LEU A 247 -3.33 -21.57 27.10
CA LEU A 247 -2.46 -22.66 27.54
C LEU A 247 -2.00 -22.47 29.00
N VAL A 248 -1.63 -21.26 29.39
CA VAL A 248 -1.27 -20.92 30.77
C VAL A 248 -2.47 -21.19 31.70
N GLY A 249 -3.67 -20.74 31.33
CA GLY A 249 -4.87 -21.00 32.11
C GLY A 249 -5.20 -22.48 32.28
N VAL A 250 -4.98 -23.30 31.24
CA VAL A 250 -5.10 -24.77 31.35
C VAL A 250 -4.06 -25.33 32.31
N LEU A 251 -2.79 -24.94 32.19
CA LEU A 251 -1.73 -25.41 33.08
C LEU A 251 -1.95 -25.01 34.54
N GLU A 252 -2.40 -23.79 34.80
CA GLU A 252 -2.74 -23.31 36.15
C GLU A 252 -3.92 -24.09 36.74
N ALA A 253 -4.97 -24.36 35.95
CA ALA A 253 -6.09 -25.18 36.38
C ALA A 253 -5.65 -26.62 36.70
N TRP A 254 -4.78 -27.22 35.88
CA TRP A 254 -4.20 -28.55 36.15
C TRP A 254 -3.31 -28.57 37.39
N HIS A 255 -2.48 -27.54 37.58
CA HIS A 255 -1.64 -27.40 38.77
C HIS A 255 -2.50 -27.25 40.04
N TRP A 256 -3.62 -26.52 39.96
CA TRP A 256 -4.57 -26.39 41.05
C TRP A 256 -5.23 -27.73 41.41
N VAL A 257 -5.66 -28.51 40.41
CA VAL A 257 -6.25 -29.84 40.61
C VAL A 257 -5.24 -30.82 41.22
N LEU A 258 -4.03 -30.92 40.65
CA LEU A 258 -2.99 -31.85 41.13
C LEU A 258 -2.39 -31.42 42.48
N GLY A 259 -2.31 -30.11 42.74
CA GLY A 259 -1.81 -29.56 44.01
C GLY A 259 -2.80 -29.72 45.17
N HIS A 260 -4.10 -29.87 44.90
CA HIS A 260 -5.11 -30.18 45.90
C HIS A 260 -5.22 -31.69 46.20
N ASP A 261 -4.95 -32.56 45.23
CA ASP A 261 -4.99 -34.02 45.41
C ASP A 261 -3.79 -34.57 46.23
N ALA A 262 -2.68 -33.82 46.28
CA ALA A 262 -1.52 -34.16 47.11
C ALA A 262 -1.65 -33.78 48.60
N ARG A 263 -2.81 -33.29 49.04
CA ARG A 263 -3.11 -32.92 50.45
C ARG A 263 -4.27 -33.70 51.08
N LEU A 264 -4.65 -34.84 50.49
CA LEU A 264 -5.53 -35.85 51.10
C LEU A 264 -4.71 -37.08 51.51
#